data_AF-A0A4S8LY85-F1
#
_entry.id   AF-A0A4S8LY85-F1
#
_cell.length_a   1.000
_cell.length_b   1.000
_cell.length_c   1.000
_cell.angle_alpha   90.00
_cell.angle_beta   90.00
_cell.angle_gamma   90.00
#
_symmetry.space_group_name_H-M   'P 1'
#
loop_
_entity.id
_entity.type
_entity.pdbx_description
1 polymer ?
#
loop_
_entity_poly.entity_id
_entity_poly.type
_entity_poly.pdbx_seq_one_letter_code
_entity_poly.pdbx_strand_id
1 'polypeptide(L)'
;PYTLRPFSEPELDKATPLDRKRMRDFNYKLSSVRISVEHAFGQLKGRFPSLRCMGAHEDIHEVYRVIEALLILHNMCLYHNDSPKDILDSLSDDQLFRDGEGWDSVVIGDVSAPTNETEARLKEAGYRMRMQILNEVFPVHLYEV
;
A
#
# COMPACT_ATOMS: atom_id res chain seq x y z
N PRO A 1 -6.56 -0.80 -11.94
CA PRO A 1 -6.70 0.04 -10.71
C PRO A 1 -5.69 1.20 -10.72
N TYR A 2 -6.04 2.38 -10.19
CA TYR A 2 -5.16 3.56 -10.16
C TYR A 2 -4.56 3.79 -8.77
N THR A 3 -3.28 4.15 -8.70
CA THR A 3 -2.56 4.38 -7.44
C THR A 3 -2.61 5.86 -7.04
N LEU A 4 -2.90 6.15 -5.77
CA LEU A 4 -2.78 7.50 -5.23
C LEU A 4 -1.29 7.87 -5.14
N ARG A 5 -0.89 8.93 -5.86
CA ARG A 5 0.52 9.36 -5.95
C ARG A 5 0.73 10.71 -5.27
N PRO A 6 1.89 10.94 -4.64
CA PRO A 6 2.26 12.28 -4.19
C PRO A 6 2.31 13.26 -5.37
N PHE A 7 2.23 14.55 -5.07
CA PHE A 7 2.55 15.60 -6.03
C PHE A 7 4.06 15.64 -6.30
N SER A 8 4.43 15.66 -7.57
CA SER A 8 5.82 15.75 -8.01
C SER A 8 6.39 17.16 -7.86
N GLU A 9 7.71 17.29 -7.86
CA GLU A 9 8.38 18.61 -7.78
C GLU A 9 7.92 19.58 -8.88
N PRO A 10 7.80 19.17 -10.17
CA PRO A 10 7.30 20.07 -11.21
C PRO A 10 5.85 20.54 -10.99
N GLU A 11 5.02 19.74 -10.31
CA GLU A 11 3.66 20.14 -9.93
C GLU A 11 3.68 21.18 -8.80
N LEU A 12 4.57 20.99 -7.81
CA LEU A 12 4.75 21.91 -6.69
C LEU A 12 5.33 23.26 -7.16
N ASP A 13 6.24 23.25 -8.12
CA ASP A 13 6.85 24.46 -8.67
C ASP A 13 5.85 25.33 -9.43
N LYS A 14 4.91 24.69 -10.14
CA LYS A 14 3.83 25.37 -10.88
C LYS A 14 2.66 25.81 -10.00
N ALA A 15 2.56 25.29 -8.77
CA ALA A 15 1.46 25.61 -7.86
C ALA A 15 1.57 27.02 -7.27
N THR A 16 0.42 27.59 -6.93
CA THR A 16 0.35 28.82 -6.13
C THR A 16 1.05 28.60 -4.77
N PRO A 17 1.55 29.65 -4.10
CA PRO A 17 2.17 29.48 -2.77
C PRO A 17 1.24 28.78 -1.76
N LEU A 18 -0.06 29.08 -1.84
CA LEU A 18 -1.11 28.47 -1.06
C LEU A 18 -1.24 26.96 -1.34
N ASP A 19 -1.43 26.59 -2.62
CA ASP A 19 -1.58 25.19 -3.02
C ASP A 19 -0.31 24.38 -2.80
N ARG A 20 0.87 24.99 -2.98
CA ARG A 20 2.15 24.36 -2.71
C ARG A 20 2.25 23.89 -1.27
N LYS A 21 1.78 24.70 -0.30
CA LYS A 21 1.76 24.32 1.12
C LYS A 21 0.81 23.13 1.36
N ARG A 22 -0.41 23.19 0.82
CA ARG A 22 -1.40 22.10 0.88
C ARG A 22 -0.88 20.79 0.29
N MET A 23 -0.28 20.86 -0.90
CA MET A 23 0.25 19.70 -1.62
C MET A 23 1.45 19.07 -0.87
N ARG A 24 2.28 19.88 -0.18
CA ARG A 24 3.36 19.36 0.68
C ARG A 24 2.82 18.64 1.91
N ASP A 25 1.82 19.20 2.59
CA ASP A 25 1.19 18.56 3.74
C ASP A 25 0.48 17.26 3.35
N PHE A 26 -0.16 17.25 2.17
CA PHE A 26 -0.69 16.05 1.56
C PHE A 26 0.37 14.97 1.34
N ASN A 27 1.50 15.32 0.72
CA ASN A 27 2.60 14.38 0.49
C ASN A 27 3.14 13.82 1.81
N TYR A 28 3.31 14.67 2.83
CA TYR A 28 3.75 14.26 4.15
C TYR A 28 2.77 13.27 4.79
N LYS A 29 1.47 13.58 4.79
CA LYS A 29 0.44 12.70 5.36
C LYS A 29 0.35 11.38 4.61
N LEU A 30 0.38 11.41 3.28
CA LEU A 30 0.37 10.20 2.45
C LEU A 30 1.56 9.30 2.78
N SER A 31 2.77 9.85 2.85
CA SER A 31 3.96 9.11 3.24
C SER A 31 3.86 8.54 4.65
N SER A 32 3.35 9.31 5.62
CA SER A 32 3.14 8.83 6.99
C SER A 32 2.18 7.64 7.05
N VAL A 33 1.05 7.70 6.35
CA VAL A 33 0.09 6.59 6.28
C VAL A 33 0.71 5.36 5.61
N ARG A 34 1.47 5.56 4.52
CA ARG A 34 2.17 4.47 3.84
C ARG A 34 3.16 3.76 4.75
N ILE A 35 3.95 4.50 5.53
CA ILE A 35 4.89 3.90 6.49
C ILE A 35 4.15 2.97 7.47
N SER A 36 3.02 3.40 8.02
CA SER A 36 2.20 2.56 8.92
C SER A 36 1.68 1.30 8.23
N VAL A 37 1.17 1.43 7.00
CA VAL A 37 0.68 0.29 6.20
C VAL A 37 1.80 -0.67 5.84
N GLU A 38 2.94 -0.17 5.36
CA GLU A 38 4.12 -0.95 4.99
C GLU A 38 4.69 -1.69 6.21
N HIS A 39 4.75 -1.05 7.38
CA HIS A 39 5.13 -1.73 8.64
C HIS A 39 4.17 -2.83 9.05
N ALA A 40 2.85 -2.62 8.92
CA ALA A 40 1.85 -3.64 9.25
C ALA A 40 1.98 -4.87 8.33
N PHE A 41 2.10 -4.66 7.02
CA PHE A 41 2.31 -5.76 6.07
C PHE A 41 3.70 -6.41 6.21
N GLY A 42 4.73 -5.65 6.59
CA GLY A 42 6.05 -6.19 6.91
C GLY A 42 5.99 -7.15 8.08
N GLN A 43 5.32 -6.76 9.17
CA GLN A 43 5.10 -7.63 10.33
C GLN A 43 4.24 -8.86 10.00
N LEU A 44 3.20 -8.70 9.18
CA LEU A 44 2.37 -9.81 8.73
C LEU A 44 3.19 -10.85 7.96
N LYS A 45 4.01 -10.40 6.99
CA LYS A 45 4.88 -11.26 6.19
C LYS A 45 5.98 -11.92 7.01
N GLY A 46 6.55 -11.22 8.00
CA GLY A 46 7.55 -11.76 8.90
C GLY A 46 6.98 -12.83 9.84
N ARG A 47 5.76 -12.60 10.36
CA ARG A 47 5.08 -13.55 11.25
C ARG A 47 4.60 -14.80 10.53
N PHE A 48 4.13 -14.67 9.29
CA PHE A 48 3.59 -15.79 8.52
C PHE A 48 4.44 -16.09 7.29
N PRO A 49 5.58 -16.80 7.44
CA PRO A 49 6.39 -17.26 6.31
C PRO A 49 5.60 -18.10 5.30
N SER A 50 4.49 -18.73 5.71
CA SER A 50 3.56 -19.42 4.82
C SER A 50 3.05 -18.55 3.68
N LEU A 51 2.99 -17.22 3.84
CA LEU A 51 2.70 -16.29 2.76
C LEU A 51 3.72 -16.43 1.62
N ARG A 52 5.01 -16.62 1.91
CA ARG A 52 6.06 -16.85 0.90
C ARG A 52 6.00 -18.23 0.26
N CYS A 53 5.39 -19.20 0.94
CA CYS A 53 5.28 -20.58 0.48
C CYS A 53 3.90 -20.91 -0.11
N MET A 54 3.00 -19.93 -0.23
CA MET A 54 1.77 -20.10 -0.98
C MET A 54 2.15 -20.22 -2.45
N GLY A 55 2.07 -21.44 -2.98
CA GLY A 55 2.36 -21.74 -4.38
C GLY A 55 1.35 -21.09 -5.33
N ALA A 56 1.30 -21.58 -6.57
CA ALA A 56 0.28 -21.12 -7.51
C ALA A 56 -1.13 -21.53 -7.02
N HIS A 57 -2.06 -20.57 -7.04
CA HIS A 57 -3.47 -20.80 -6.75
C HIS A 57 -4.29 -20.63 -8.03
N GLU A 58 -5.20 -21.55 -8.30
CA GLU A 58 -6.11 -21.48 -9.45
C GLU A 58 -7.22 -20.44 -9.24
N ASP A 59 -7.64 -20.22 -7.99
CA ASP A 59 -8.66 -19.25 -7.60
C ASP A 59 -8.09 -18.13 -6.72
N ILE A 60 -8.09 -16.91 -7.24
CA ILE A 60 -7.65 -15.71 -6.52
C ILE A 60 -8.49 -15.44 -5.26
N HIS A 61 -9.75 -15.87 -5.22
CA HIS A 61 -10.61 -15.71 -4.05
C HIS A 61 -10.19 -16.60 -2.88
N GLU A 62 -9.51 -17.72 -3.12
CA GLU A 62 -8.89 -18.50 -2.05
C GLU A 62 -7.74 -17.71 -1.40
N VAL A 63 -6.89 -17.09 -2.21
CA VAL A 63 -5.79 -16.25 -1.72
C VAL A 63 -6.33 -15.11 -0.86
N TYR A 64 -7.40 -14.44 -1.30
CA TYR A 64 -8.03 -13.37 -0.50
C TYR A 64 -8.56 -13.87 0.85
N ARG A 65 -9.21 -15.04 0.88
CA ARG A 65 -9.69 -15.64 2.14
C ARG A 65 -8.55 -15.99 3.09
N VAL A 66 -7.45 -16.52 2.57
CA VAL A 66 -6.25 -16.81 3.38
C VAL A 66 -5.65 -15.52 3.95
N ILE A 67 -5.47 -14.49 3.12
CA ILE A 67 -4.94 -13.20 3.57
C ILE A 67 -5.85 -12.59 4.66
N GLU A 68 -7.17 -12.62 4.47
CA GLU A 68 -8.13 -12.13 5.45
C GLU A 68 -8.04 -12.90 6.78
N ALA A 69 -7.98 -14.24 6.73
CA ALA A 69 -7.82 -15.06 7.92
C ALA A 69 -6.51 -14.75 8.66
N LEU A 70 -5.40 -14.53 7.95
CA LEU A 70 -4.11 -14.16 8.53
C LEU A 70 -4.13 -12.75 9.15
N LEU A 71 -4.84 -11.79 8.54
CA LEU A 71 -5.03 -10.46 9.13
C LEU A 71 -5.81 -10.53 10.45
N ILE A 72 -6.89 -11.33 10.48
CA ILE A 72 -7.67 -11.56 11.70
C ILE A 72 -6.78 -12.21 12.78
N LEU A 73 -6.08 -13.28 12.43
CA LEU A 73 -5.18 -13.99 13.35
C LEU A 73 -4.06 -13.07 13.86
N HIS A 74 -3.47 -12.25 13.00
CA HIS A 74 -2.47 -11.26 13.37
C HIS A 74 -2.98 -10.31 14.45
N ASN A 75 -4.20 -9.79 14.27
CA ASN A 75 -4.84 -8.89 15.23
C ASN A 75 -5.15 -9.60 16.56
N MET A 76 -5.57 -10.87 16.52
CA MET A 76 -5.76 -11.66 17.74
C MET A 76 -4.44 -11.85 18.49
N CYS A 77 -3.35 -12.20 17.82
CA CYS A 77 -2.02 -12.30 18.44
C CYS A 77 -1.61 -10.97 19.10
N LEU A 78 -1.75 -9.84 18.41
CA LEU A 78 -1.45 -8.52 18.97
C LEU A 78 -2.29 -8.23 20.22
N TYR A 79 -3.59 -8.56 20.19
CA TYR A 79 -4.49 -8.40 21.34
C TYR A 79 -4.04 -9.23 22.56
N HIS A 80 -3.46 -10.40 22.32
CA HIS A 80 -2.88 -11.27 23.35
C HIS A 80 -1.43 -10.91 23.75
N ASN A 81 -0.91 -9.77 23.28
CA ASN A 81 0.49 -9.35 23.48
C ASN A 81 1.53 -10.34 22.91
N ASP A 82 1.15 -11.17 21.95
CA ASP A 82 2.09 -11.87 21.08
C ASP A 82 2.54 -10.87 20.02
N SER A 83 3.80 -10.43 20.12
CA SER A 83 4.39 -9.43 19.23
C SER A 83 5.18 -10.11 18.11
N PRO A 84 5.00 -9.70 16.83
CA PRO A 84 5.80 -10.24 15.73
C PRO A 84 7.29 -9.99 15.89
N LYS A 85 7.67 -8.96 16.66
CA LYS A 85 9.07 -8.61 16.92
C LYS A 85 9.80 -9.71 17.68
N ASP A 86 9.09 -10.41 18.56
CA ASP A 86 9.67 -11.49 19.38
C ASP A 86 10.09 -12.69 18.51
N ILE A 87 9.39 -12.88 17.39
CA ILE A 87 9.70 -13.89 16.36
C ILE A 87 10.85 -13.39 15.47
N LEU A 88 10.81 -12.12 15.07
CA LEU A 88 11.81 -11.50 14.20
C LEU A 88 13.19 -11.47 14.86
N ASP A 89 13.26 -11.16 16.15
CA ASP A 89 14.51 -11.11 16.94
C ASP A 89 15.15 -12.52 17.11
N SER A 90 14.36 -13.58 16.92
CA SER A 90 14.81 -14.98 16.99
C SER A 90 15.37 -15.50 15.65
N LEU A 91 15.15 -14.79 14.54
CA LEU A 91 15.66 -15.12 13.21
C LEU A 91 16.77 -14.13 12.85
N SER A 92 17.95 -14.60 12.43
CA SER A 92 19.00 -13.67 11.99
C SER A 92 18.55 -12.92 10.74
N ASP A 93 18.98 -11.66 10.56
CA ASP A 93 18.69 -10.85 9.36
C ASP A 93 18.99 -11.64 8.06
N ASP A 94 20.06 -12.44 8.07
CA ASP A 94 20.44 -13.34 6.99
C ASP A 94 19.37 -14.38 6.60
N GLN A 95 18.46 -14.75 7.51
CA GLN A 95 17.32 -15.66 7.22
C GLN A 95 16.07 -14.91 6.73
N LEU A 96 15.96 -13.61 7.00
CA LEU A 96 14.81 -12.77 6.60
C LEU A 96 14.95 -12.24 5.16
N PHE A 97 16.19 -11.99 4.73
CA PHE A 97 16.57 -11.46 3.42
C PHE A 97 17.09 -12.51 2.43
N ARG A 98 17.40 -13.73 2.87
CA ARG A 98 17.67 -14.85 1.97
C ARG A 98 16.33 -15.37 1.45
N ASP A 99 15.88 -14.75 0.37
CA ASP A 99 15.29 -15.40 -0.82
C ASP A 99 14.74 -14.26 -1.70
N GLY A 100 15.66 -13.66 -2.46
CA GLY A 100 15.40 -12.74 -3.56
C GLY A 100 14.80 -13.41 -4.78
N GLU A 101 13.76 -14.22 -4.58
CA GLU A 101 12.92 -14.82 -5.62
C GLU A 101 11.46 -14.58 -5.17
N GLY A 102 11.14 -13.30 -4.97
CA GLY A 102 9.86 -12.88 -4.43
C GLY A 102 8.77 -12.94 -5.48
N TRP A 103 7.75 -13.79 -5.25
CA TRP A 103 6.39 -13.62 -5.73
C TRP A 103 6.29 -13.18 -7.20
N ASP A 104 6.93 -13.91 -8.11
CA ASP A 104 6.49 -13.92 -9.50
C ASP A 104 5.23 -14.80 -9.55
N SER A 105 4.12 -14.28 -9.03
CA SER A 105 2.82 -14.87 -9.29
C SER A 105 2.55 -14.70 -10.77
N VAL A 106 3.03 -15.65 -11.58
CA VAL A 106 2.53 -15.86 -12.93
C VAL A 106 1.07 -16.26 -12.75
N VAL A 107 0.17 -15.29 -12.85
CA VAL A 107 -1.24 -15.54 -13.06
C VAL A 107 -1.33 -16.25 -14.40
N ILE A 108 -1.49 -17.57 -14.40
CA ILE A 108 -1.70 -18.35 -15.62
C ILE A 108 -3.15 -18.11 -16.05
N GLY A 109 -3.35 -17.01 -16.78
CA GLY A 109 -4.62 -16.62 -17.34
C GLY A 109 -4.50 -15.26 -18.01
N ASP A 110 -5.04 -15.13 -19.22
CA ASP A 110 -5.17 -13.83 -19.90
C ASP A 110 -5.98 -12.89 -19.01
N VAL A 111 -5.31 -11.95 -18.33
CA VAL A 111 -5.97 -10.79 -17.73
C VAL A 111 -6.35 -9.89 -18.91
N SER A 112 -7.44 -10.24 -19.59
CA SER A 112 -8.06 -9.38 -20.57
C SER A 112 -8.58 -8.15 -19.82
N ALA A 113 -7.75 -7.09 -19.79
CA ALA A 113 -8.19 -5.79 -19.31
C ALA A 113 -9.46 -5.43 -20.10
N PRO A 114 -10.60 -5.18 -19.45
CA PRO A 114 -11.82 -4.86 -20.18
C PRO A 114 -11.55 -3.63 -21.06
N THR A 115 -12.04 -3.66 -22.29
CA THR A 115 -11.72 -2.74 -23.41
C THR A 115 -11.96 -1.25 -23.11
N ASN A 116 -12.57 -0.93 -21.98
CA ASN A 116 -12.87 0.40 -21.47
C ASN A 116 -11.87 0.94 -20.43
N GLU A 117 -10.87 0.15 -19.99
CA GLU A 117 -9.79 0.55 -19.09
C GLU A 117 -8.53 0.99 -19.87
N THR A 118 -8.58 2.13 -20.55
CA THR A 118 -7.36 2.73 -21.12
C THR A 118 -6.48 3.34 -20.02
N GLU A 119 -5.16 3.27 -20.19
CA GLU A 119 -4.18 3.88 -19.26
C GLU A 119 -4.49 5.36 -18.97
N ALA A 120 -4.95 6.09 -19.99
CA ALA A 120 -5.38 7.48 -19.86
C ALA A 120 -6.53 7.66 -18.86
N ARG A 121 -7.55 6.79 -18.90
CA ARG A 121 -8.70 6.85 -17.98
C ARG A 121 -8.29 6.51 -16.56
N LEU A 122 -7.40 5.53 -16.37
CA LEU A 122 -6.87 5.19 -15.05
C LEU A 122 -6.07 6.36 -14.46
N LYS A 123 -5.25 7.02 -15.29
CA LYS A 123 -4.48 8.20 -14.88
C LYS A 123 -5.39 9.36 -14.50
N GLU A 124 -6.43 9.63 -15.28
CA GLU A 124 -7.42 10.68 -14.99
C GLU A 124 -8.24 10.37 -13.73
N ALA A 125 -8.68 9.13 -13.55
CA ALA A 125 -9.37 8.69 -12.34
C ALA A 125 -8.50 8.86 -11.09
N GLY A 126 -7.22 8.48 -11.16
CA GLY A 126 -6.27 8.69 -10.07
C GLY A 126 -6.02 10.16 -9.76
N TYR A 127 -5.95 11.02 -10.78
CA TYR A 127 -5.84 12.47 -10.57
C TYR A 127 -7.07 13.03 -9.85
N ARG A 128 -8.28 12.66 -10.30
CA ARG A 128 -9.54 13.11 -9.68
C ARG A 128 -9.63 12.69 -8.22
N MET A 129 -9.32 11.42 -7.92
CA MET A 129 -9.30 10.92 -6.54
C MET A 129 -8.31 11.71 -5.68
N ARG A 130 -7.09 11.96 -6.18
CA ARG A 130 -6.08 12.75 -5.46
C ARG A 130 -6.57 14.16 -5.15
N MET A 131 -7.20 14.83 -6.11
CA MET A 131 -7.74 16.17 -5.91
C MET A 131 -8.91 16.19 -4.94
N GLN A 132 -9.77 15.17 -4.96
CA GLN A 132 -10.85 15.02 -3.98
C GLN A 132 -10.28 14.89 -2.57
N ILE A 133 -9.33 13.98 -2.35
CA ILE A 133 -8.71 13.78 -1.02
C ILE A 133 -7.96 15.04 -0.58
N LEU A 134 -7.24 15.71 -1.48
CA LEU A 134 -6.57 16.98 -1.17
C LEU A 134 -7.56 18.01 -0.65
N ASN A 135 -8.71 18.17 -1.32
CA ASN A 135 -9.72 19.16 -0.94
C ASN A 135 -10.48 18.79 0.34
N GLU A 136 -10.66 17.50 0.60
CA GLU A 136 -11.34 17.00 1.80
C GLU A 136 -10.44 17.08 3.04
N VAL A 137 -9.19 16.62 2.93
CA VAL A 137 -8.26 16.51 4.07
C VAL A 137 -7.47 17.81 4.30
N PHE A 138 -7.20 18.57 3.24
CA PHE A 138 -6.45 19.83 3.27
C PHE A 138 -7.24 20.95 2.57
N PRO A 139 -8.41 21.34 3.07
CA PRO A 139 -9.26 22.34 2.44
C PRO A 139 -8.59 23.72 2.43
N VAL A 140 -8.89 24.51 1.39
CA VAL A 140 -8.22 25.79 1.08
C VAL A 140 -8.29 26.79 2.26
N HIS A 141 -9.46 26.91 2.90
CA HIS A 141 -9.70 27.87 3.98
C HIS A 141 -8.81 27.66 5.23
N LEU A 142 -8.19 26.48 5.41
CA LEU A 142 -7.22 26.25 6.49
C LEU A 142 -5.83 26.82 6.19
N TYR A 143 -5.61 27.30 4.97
CA TYR A 143 -4.34 27.78 4.47
C TYR A 143 -4.36 29.26 4.09
N GLU A 144 -5.54 29.86 4.02
CA GLU A 144 -5.74 31.30 3.87
C GLU A 144 -5.33 31.98 5.19
N VAL A 145 -4.09 32.48 5.23
CA VAL A 145 -3.52 33.27 6.34
C VAL A 145 -3.09 34.62 5.81
#